data_AF-A0AAJ0LIR4-F1
#
_entry.id   AF-A0AAJ0LIR4-F1
#
_cell.length_a   1.000
_cell.length_b   1.000
_cell.length_c   1.000
_cell.angle_alpha   90.00
_cell.angle_beta   90.00
_cell.angle_gamma   90.00
#
_symmetry.space_group_name_H-M   'P 1'
#
loop_
_entity.id
_entity.type
_entity.pdbx_description
1 polymer ?
#
loop_
_entity_poly.entity_id
_entity_poly.type
_entity_poly.pdbx_seq_one_letter_code
_entity_poly.pdbx_strand_id
1 'polypeptide(L)'
;MIKYQPDWTAVMLDDERFKLEQLPGGAGDDDGGRIQLTHIKSGIKVDVPVSVTAKHEERLREASALYKRLVDAMVEAKYHEFGTHHFARLLRCVYANKLIEVISSYGRAFFYSSGHDRIAQMVYDYASTPPAVYLIDEKSARQVVLRNNGDWAGFGHNGMLRDLVMQLRDYVMKGVRIDMEYIGLISPLGKSNAWGYPQDQMEKCRQAAVMLPCMAQFQSPNGVRAA
;
A
#
# COMPACT_ATOMS: atom_id res chain seq x y z
N MET A 1 -7.55 30.81 -19.74
CA MET A 1 -7.84 29.54 -19.04
C MET A 1 -6.52 29.08 -18.42
N ILE A 2 -6.34 29.23 -17.11
CA ILE A 2 -5.11 28.83 -16.42
C ILE A 2 -5.12 27.30 -16.35
N LYS A 3 -4.23 26.63 -17.09
CA LYS A 3 -4.05 25.19 -16.97
C LYS A 3 -3.46 24.91 -15.58
N TYR A 4 -4.25 24.31 -14.70
CA TYR A 4 -3.78 23.77 -13.44
C TYR A 4 -2.91 22.54 -13.73
N GLN A 5 -1.59 22.69 -13.62
CA GLN A 5 -0.63 21.59 -13.59
C GLN A 5 0.19 21.72 -12.32
N PRO A 6 -0.15 20.98 -11.26
CA PRO A 6 0.70 20.93 -10.09
C PRO A 6 2.08 20.36 -10.42
N ASP A 7 3.14 20.90 -9.83
CA ASP A 7 4.52 20.41 -10.01
C ASP A 7 4.65 18.89 -9.73
N TRP A 8 3.90 18.38 -8.74
CA TRP A 8 3.89 16.94 -8.42
C TRP A 8 3.25 16.05 -9.49
N THR A 9 2.41 16.58 -10.40
CA THR A 9 1.80 15.75 -11.45
C THR A 9 2.86 15.21 -12.40
N ALA A 10 3.94 15.94 -12.64
CA ALA A 10 5.03 15.47 -13.49
C ALA A 10 5.76 14.23 -12.92
N VAL A 11 5.78 14.06 -11.60
CA VAL A 11 6.45 12.93 -10.92
C VAL A 11 5.51 11.74 -10.74
N MET A 12 4.20 11.98 -10.59
CA MET A 12 3.23 10.98 -10.15
C MET A 12 2.15 10.63 -11.19
N LEU A 13 1.77 11.59 -12.05
CA LEU A 13 0.78 11.40 -13.09
C LEU A 13 1.48 11.17 -14.42
N ASP A 14 1.60 9.90 -14.76
CA ASP A 14 1.88 9.46 -16.11
C ASP A 14 0.62 9.71 -16.97
N ASP A 15 0.73 10.58 -17.97
CA ASP A 15 -0.38 10.96 -18.86
C ASP A 15 -0.95 9.76 -19.65
N GLU A 16 -0.19 8.65 -19.78
CA GLU A 16 -0.68 7.41 -20.36
C GLU A 16 -1.59 6.63 -19.41
N ARG A 17 -1.54 6.92 -18.10
CA ARG A 17 -2.26 6.19 -17.04
C ARG A 17 -3.41 6.98 -16.45
N PHE A 18 -3.27 8.31 -16.41
CA PHE A 18 -4.20 9.17 -15.72
C PHE A 18 -4.74 10.25 -16.63
N LYS A 19 -6.04 10.47 -16.53
CA LYS A 19 -6.70 11.63 -17.12
C LYS A 19 -7.13 12.57 -16.01
N LEU A 20 -6.59 13.79 -16.02
CA LEU A 20 -6.96 14.86 -15.09
C LEU A 20 -7.89 15.84 -15.80
N GLU A 21 -9.07 16.08 -15.22
CA GLU A 21 -10.07 16.99 -15.78
C GLU A 21 -10.55 17.98 -14.72
N GLN A 22 -10.66 19.26 -15.10
CA GLN A 22 -11.30 20.27 -14.26
C GLN A 22 -12.78 20.36 -14.65
N LEU A 23 -13.65 20.12 -13.68
CA LEU A 23 -15.10 20.22 -13.81
C LEU A 23 -15.58 21.55 -13.24
N PRO A 24 -16.54 22.23 -13.90
CA PRO A 24 -17.12 23.45 -13.37
C PRO A 24 -17.83 23.19 -12.04
N GLY A 25 -17.89 24.21 -11.21
CA GLY A 25 -18.75 24.26 -10.03
C GLY A 25 -20.23 24.24 -10.39
N GLY A 26 -21.10 23.97 -9.42
CA GLY A 26 -22.51 24.27 -9.56
C GLY A 26 -22.76 25.77 -9.68
N ALA A 27 -24.02 26.16 -9.92
CA ALA A 27 -24.41 27.53 -10.28
C ALA A 27 -24.28 28.58 -9.15
N GLY A 28 -23.58 28.28 -8.05
CA GLY A 28 -23.38 29.21 -6.93
C GLY A 28 -22.04 29.95 -7.01
N ASP A 29 -22.03 31.21 -6.58
CA ASP A 29 -20.84 32.09 -6.62
C ASP A 29 -19.64 31.61 -5.77
N ASP A 30 -19.85 30.62 -4.89
CA ASP A 30 -18.84 30.00 -4.02
C ASP A 30 -18.52 28.53 -4.38
N ASP A 31 -19.10 28.00 -5.45
CA ASP A 31 -19.03 26.58 -5.77
C ASP A 31 -17.73 26.29 -6.54
N GLY A 32 -16.59 26.41 -5.85
CA GLY A 32 -15.28 26.10 -6.41
C GLY A 32 -15.31 24.79 -7.21
N GLY A 33 -14.80 24.84 -8.45
CA GLY A 33 -14.85 23.70 -9.37
C GLY A 33 -14.22 22.43 -8.79
N ARG A 34 -14.34 21.30 -9.49
CA ARG A 34 -13.77 20.02 -9.02
C ARG A 34 -12.62 19.61 -9.91
N ILE A 35 -11.61 18.95 -9.36
CA ILE A 35 -10.64 18.21 -10.15
C ILE A 35 -11.03 16.74 -10.09
N GLN A 36 -11.20 16.12 -11.25
CA GLN A 36 -11.40 14.70 -11.40
C GLN A 36 -10.12 14.03 -11.91
N LEU A 37 -9.73 12.95 -11.26
CA LEU A 37 -8.65 12.06 -11.68
C LEU A 37 -9.26 10.72 -12.09
N THR A 38 -9.02 10.31 -13.32
CA THR A 38 -9.45 9.03 -13.87
C THR A 38 -8.23 8.15 -14.10
N HIS A 39 -8.23 6.93 -13.55
CA HIS A 39 -7.28 5.90 -13.98
C HIS A 39 -7.78 5.27 -15.29
N ILE A 40 -7.05 5.52 -16.38
CA ILE A 40 -7.50 5.24 -17.75
C ILE A 40 -7.84 3.75 -17.93
N LYS A 41 -6.98 2.86 -17.43
CA LYS A 41 -7.12 1.42 -17.64
C LYS A 41 -8.29 0.80 -16.85
N SER A 42 -8.56 1.28 -15.64
CA SER A 42 -9.67 0.75 -14.83
C SER A 42 -10.98 1.51 -15.02
N GLY A 43 -10.92 2.73 -15.57
CA GLY A 43 -12.06 3.65 -15.63
C GLY A 43 -12.48 4.21 -14.27
N ILE A 44 -11.75 3.92 -13.18
CA ILE A 44 -12.07 4.42 -11.83
C ILE A 44 -11.81 5.91 -11.78
N LYS A 45 -12.78 6.65 -11.23
CA LYS A 45 -12.77 8.10 -11.14
C LYS A 45 -12.88 8.51 -9.69
N VAL A 46 -12.07 9.49 -9.31
CA VAL A 46 -12.22 10.19 -8.04
C VAL A 46 -12.09 11.67 -8.28
N ASP A 47 -12.65 12.46 -7.38
CA ASP A 47 -12.59 13.90 -7.49
C ASP A 47 -12.50 14.58 -6.12
N VAL A 48 -12.01 15.81 -6.11
CA VAL A 48 -11.98 16.70 -4.94
C VAL A 48 -12.47 18.09 -5.34
N PRO A 49 -13.15 18.81 -4.44
CA PRO A 49 -13.42 20.23 -4.63
C PRO A 49 -12.10 21.01 -4.69
N VAL A 50 -12.10 22.10 -5.45
CA VAL A 50 -10.98 23.04 -5.56
C VAL A 50 -11.46 24.38 -5.04
N SER A 51 -10.79 24.89 -4.02
CA SER A 51 -11.02 26.28 -3.64
C SER A 51 -10.32 27.23 -4.62
N VAL A 52 -11.09 28.12 -5.25
CA VAL A 52 -10.60 29.11 -6.23
C VAL A 52 -9.60 30.09 -5.58
N THR A 53 -9.70 30.27 -4.26
CA THR A 53 -8.84 31.16 -3.46
C THR A 53 -7.73 30.42 -2.71
N ALA A 54 -7.62 29.09 -2.86
CA ALA A 54 -6.65 28.28 -2.14
C ALA A 54 -5.20 28.71 -2.38
N LYS A 55 -4.43 28.79 -1.30
CA LYS A 55 -2.98 28.96 -1.38
C LYS A 55 -2.33 27.74 -2.05
N HIS A 56 -1.11 27.89 -2.54
CA HIS A 56 -0.38 26.81 -3.23
C HIS A 56 -0.30 25.52 -2.37
N GLU A 57 0.01 25.64 -1.07
CA GLU A 57 0.08 24.50 -0.15
C GLU A 57 -1.26 23.76 0.02
N GLU A 58 -2.36 24.49 0.00
CA GLU A 58 -3.70 23.92 0.12
C GLU A 58 -4.08 23.14 -1.14
N ARG A 59 -3.71 23.67 -2.31
CA ARG A 59 -3.82 22.96 -3.58
C ARG A 59 -2.96 21.69 -3.62
N LEU A 60 -1.77 21.69 -3.01
CA LEU A 60 -0.94 20.49 -2.86
C LEU A 60 -1.59 19.44 -1.94
N ARG A 61 -2.28 19.88 -0.88
CA ARG A 61 -3.05 18.98 0.01
C ARG A 61 -4.26 18.37 -0.71
N GLU A 62 -5.04 19.16 -1.43
CA GLU A 62 -6.20 18.71 -2.23
C GLU A 62 -5.78 17.65 -3.27
N ALA A 63 -4.68 17.93 -3.97
CA ALA A 63 -4.01 17.02 -4.87
C ALA A 63 -3.57 15.68 -4.24
N SER A 64 -2.95 15.75 -3.05
CA SER A 64 -2.52 14.54 -2.33
C SER A 64 -3.74 13.71 -1.89
N ALA A 65 -4.85 14.39 -1.56
CA ALA A 65 -6.11 13.75 -1.22
C ALA A 65 -6.75 13.03 -2.42
N LEU A 66 -6.68 13.58 -3.64
CA LEU A 66 -7.11 12.91 -4.88
C LEU A 66 -6.44 11.55 -5.04
N TYR A 67 -5.11 11.54 -4.91
CA TYR A 67 -4.33 10.32 -5.08
C TYR A 67 -4.72 9.26 -4.05
N LYS A 68 -4.81 9.65 -2.78
CA LYS A 68 -5.22 8.75 -1.69
C LYS A 68 -6.61 8.17 -1.97
N ARG A 69 -7.57 9.01 -2.37
CA ARG A 69 -8.90 8.57 -2.78
C ARG A 69 -8.86 7.58 -3.94
N LEU A 70 -8.01 7.82 -4.95
CA LEU A 70 -7.89 6.92 -6.08
C LEU A 70 -7.33 5.55 -5.67
N VAL A 71 -6.31 5.54 -4.82
CA VAL A 71 -5.78 4.29 -4.27
C VAL A 71 -6.84 3.56 -3.46
N ASP A 72 -7.56 4.26 -2.58
CA ASP A 72 -8.63 3.67 -1.77
C ASP A 72 -9.73 3.08 -2.67
N ALA A 73 -10.17 3.81 -3.69
CA ALA A 73 -11.16 3.34 -4.67
C ALA A 73 -10.66 2.14 -5.48
N MET A 74 -9.38 2.11 -5.87
CA MET A 74 -8.77 0.98 -6.57
C MET A 74 -8.67 -0.25 -5.68
N VAL A 75 -8.34 -0.07 -4.40
CA VAL A 75 -8.29 -1.14 -3.40
C VAL A 75 -9.68 -1.72 -3.14
N GLU A 76 -10.70 -0.86 -3.02
CA GLU A 76 -12.10 -1.28 -2.86
C GLU A 76 -12.60 -2.06 -4.07
N ALA A 77 -12.26 -1.59 -5.27
CA ALA A 77 -12.53 -2.29 -6.53
C ALA A 77 -11.64 -3.54 -6.74
N LYS A 78 -10.77 -3.89 -5.78
CA LYS A 78 -9.81 -5.00 -5.84
C LYS A 78 -8.89 -4.95 -7.07
N TYR A 79 -8.63 -3.74 -7.55
CA TYR A 79 -7.74 -3.49 -8.66
C TYR A 79 -6.29 -3.49 -8.17
N HIS A 80 -5.37 -3.96 -9.02
CA HIS A 80 -3.94 -3.92 -8.76
C HIS A 80 -3.20 -3.41 -10.01
N GLU A 81 -2.11 -2.69 -9.79
CA GLU A 81 -1.28 -2.11 -10.85
C GLU A 81 0.07 -2.82 -10.91
N PHE A 82 0.66 -2.83 -12.10
CA PHE A 82 1.94 -3.46 -12.38
C PHE A 82 2.98 -2.40 -12.76
N GLY A 83 4.26 -2.74 -12.62
CA GLY A 83 5.38 -1.87 -12.97
C GLY A 83 6.06 -1.21 -11.77
N THR A 84 6.90 -0.22 -12.06
CA THR A 84 7.80 0.45 -11.11
C THR A 84 7.48 1.92 -10.90
N HIS A 85 6.37 2.41 -11.47
CA HIS A 85 5.91 3.79 -11.28
C HIS A 85 5.42 4.01 -9.85
N HIS A 86 5.45 5.27 -9.39
CA HIS A 86 5.09 5.63 -8.02
C HIS A 86 3.68 5.20 -7.65
N PHE A 87 2.74 5.27 -8.60
CA PHE A 87 1.37 4.88 -8.35
C PHE A 87 1.22 3.39 -8.01
N ALA A 88 1.86 2.51 -8.78
CA ALA A 88 1.86 1.07 -8.52
C ALA A 88 2.47 0.76 -7.15
N ARG A 89 3.56 1.45 -6.78
CA ARG A 89 4.23 1.26 -5.48
C ARG A 89 3.33 1.65 -4.31
N LEU A 90 2.61 2.77 -4.41
CA LEU A 90 1.65 3.21 -3.39
C LEU A 90 0.49 2.20 -3.24
N LEU A 91 -0.08 1.73 -4.36
CA LEU A 91 -1.13 0.70 -4.32
C LEU A 91 -0.63 -0.62 -3.70
N ARG A 92 0.58 -1.05 -4.07
CA ARG A 92 1.23 -2.23 -3.47
C ARG A 92 1.54 -2.02 -1.99
N CYS A 93 1.88 -0.81 -1.56
CA CYS A 93 2.10 -0.50 -0.14
C CYS A 93 0.82 -0.69 0.68
N VAL A 94 -0.34 -0.34 0.13
CA VAL A 94 -1.63 -0.63 0.79
C VAL A 94 -1.87 -2.15 0.89
N TYR A 95 -1.63 -2.91 -0.16
CA TYR A 95 -1.77 -4.37 -0.09
C TYR A 95 -0.76 -5.05 0.85
N ALA A 96 0.46 -4.52 0.94
CA ALA A 96 1.45 -4.95 1.92
C ALA A 96 0.94 -4.73 3.36
N ASN A 97 0.36 -3.56 3.64
CA ASN A 97 -0.25 -3.27 4.94
C ASN A 97 -1.45 -4.18 5.25
N LYS A 98 -2.29 -4.52 4.25
CA LYS A 98 -3.35 -5.51 4.44
C LYS A 98 -2.81 -6.89 4.83
N LEU A 99 -1.66 -7.32 4.30
CA LEU A 99 -1.05 -8.58 4.73
C LEU A 99 -0.55 -8.49 6.18
N ILE A 100 0.04 -7.35 6.56
CA ILE A 100 0.46 -7.11 7.94
C ILE A 100 -0.74 -7.17 8.89
N GLU A 101 -1.86 -6.54 8.56
CA GLU A 101 -3.12 -6.61 9.31
C GLU A 101 -3.65 -8.05 9.44
N VAL A 102 -3.63 -8.81 8.35
CA VAL A 102 -4.00 -10.23 8.34
C VAL A 102 -3.13 -11.00 9.35
N ILE A 103 -1.81 -10.87 9.27
CA ILE A 103 -0.89 -11.61 10.16
C ILE A 103 -1.06 -11.20 11.63
N SER A 104 -1.33 -9.91 11.88
CA SER A 104 -1.64 -9.36 13.21
C SER A 104 -2.95 -9.87 13.79
N SER A 105 -3.89 -10.33 12.96
CA SER A 105 -5.21 -10.77 13.40
C SER A 105 -5.26 -12.24 13.86
N TYR A 106 -4.16 -12.99 13.69
CA TYR A 106 -4.11 -14.42 13.99
C TYR A 106 -2.92 -14.80 14.88
N GLY A 107 -3.07 -15.94 15.55
CA GLY A 107 -2.00 -16.58 16.33
C GLY A 107 -1.36 -15.64 17.35
N ARG A 108 -0.04 -15.44 17.23
CA ARG A 108 0.74 -14.59 18.15
C ARG A 108 0.72 -13.10 17.78
N ALA A 109 0.02 -12.73 16.71
CA ALA A 109 -0.16 -11.35 16.28
C ALA A 109 1.18 -10.58 16.11
N PHE A 110 2.12 -11.11 15.33
CA PHE A 110 3.51 -10.63 15.31
C PHE A 110 3.70 -9.13 15.05
N PHE A 111 2.85 -8.50 14.27
CA PHE A 111 2.93 -7.07 13.97
C PHE A 111 1.99 -6.22 14.81
N TYR A 112 1.42 -6.76 15.89
CA TYR A 112 0.55 -6.04 16.81
C TYR A 112 1.17 -5.90 18.20
N SER A 113 1.11 -4.70 18.76
CA SER A 113 1.45 -4.42 20.15
C SER A 113 0.18 -4.17 20.94
N SER A 114 -0.15 -5.08 21.87
CA SER A 114 -1.29 -4.89 22.79
C SER A 114 -1.05 -3.74 23.77
N GLY A 115 0.21 -3.49 24.16
CA GLY A 115 0.56 -2.40 25.08
C GLY A 115 0.36 -1.00 24.49
N HIS A 116 0.33 -0.88 23.17
CA HIS A 116 0.16 0.40 22.45
C HIS A 116 -1.05 0.42 21.53
N ASP A 117 -1.82 -0.67 21.51
CA ASP A 117 -2.94 -0.92 20.59
C ASP A 117 -2.62 -0.51 19.14
N ARG A 118 -1.57 -1.10 18.59
CA ARG A 118 -1.00 -0.67 17.31
C ARG A 118 -0.54 -1.82 16.44
N ILE A 119 -0.75 -1.67 15.15
CA ILE A 119 -0.20 -2.56 14.11
C ILE A 119 0.99 -1.87 13.42
N ALA A 120 2.04 -2.62 13.10
CA ALA A 120 3.16 -2.12 12.31
C ALA A 120 2.68 -1.68 10.92
N GLN A 121 3.33 -0.68 10.33
CA GLN A 121 2.87 -0.11 9.07
C GLN A 121 4.01 0.11 8.10
N MET A 122 3.89 -0.40 6.87
CA MET A 122 4.75 0.02 5.78
C MET A 122 4.34 1.37 5.22
N VAL A 123 5.34 2.20 4.96
CA VAL A 123 5.20 3.50 4.32
C VAL A 123 6.10 3.53 3.09
N TYR A 124 5.53 3.86 1.94
CA TYR A 124 6.28 4.19 0.74
C TYR A 124 6.43 5.71 0.66
N ASP A 125 7.68 6.16 0.70
CA ASP A 125 8.05 7.56 0.55
C ASP A 125 8.52 7.80 -0.88
N TYR A 126 7.66 8.46 -1.66
CA TYR A 126 7.99 8.86 -3.03
C TYR A 126 8.82 10.14 -3.09
N ALA A 127 8.84 10.94 -2.00
CA ALA A 127 9.51 12.23 -1.94
C ALA A 127 10.99 12.09 -1.54
N SER A 128 11.38 10.96 -0.94
CA SER A 128 12.79 10.66 -0.67
C SER A 128 13.58 10.43 -1.96
N THR A 129 14.87 10.77 -1.95
CA THR A 129 15.79 10.55 -3.08
C THR A 129 16.94 9.63 -2.66
N PRO A 130 16.98 8.37 -3.10
CA PRO A 130 15.97 7.67 -3.92
C PRO A 130 14.67 7.37 -3.13
N PRO A 131 13.54 7.06 -3.81
CA PRO A 131 12.30 6.65 -3.15
C PRO A 131 12.52 5.42 -2.26
N ALA A 132 11.92 5.44 -1.08
CA ALA A 132 12.20 4.46 -0.03
C ALA A 132 10.94 3.83 0.54
N VAL A 133 11.10 2.65 1.13
CA VAL A 133 10.06 1.98 1.91
C VAL A 133 10.58 1.80 3.33
N TYR A 134 9.74 2.16 4.28
CA TYR A 134 10.01 2.05 5.70
C TYR A 134 8.96 1.16 6.36
N LEU A 135 9.33 0.54 7.48
CA LEU A 135 8.36 -0.05 8.40
C LEU A 135 8.31 0.82 9.66
N ILE A 136 7.13 1.25 10.07
CA ILE A 136 6.88 1.84 11.37
C ILE A 136 6.59 0.67 12.32
N ASP A 137 7.50 0.45 13.27
CA ASP A 137 7.44 -0.65 14.23
C ASP A 137 6.28 -0.46 15.24
N GLU A 138 5.56 -1.55 15.53
CA GLU A 138 4.35 -1.55 16.35
C GLU A 138 4.61 -1.18 17.81
N LYS A 139 5.82 -1.50 18.31
CA LYS A 139 6.19 -1.27 19.71
C LYS A 139 6.72 0.14 19.91
N SER A 140 7.65 0.56 19.07
CA SER A 140 8.44 1.77 19.28
C SER A 140 7.94 2.99 18.51
N ALA A 141 7.03 2.82 17.54
CA ALA A 141 6.67 3.84 16.56
C ALA A 141 7.82 4.30 15.66
N ARG A 142 8.99 3.66 15.75
CA ARG A 142 10.18 4.12 15.04
C ARG A 142 10.15 3.65 13.60
N GLN A 143 10.65 4.52 12.74
CA GLN A 143 10.89 4.21 11.34
C GLN A 143 12.10 3.29 11.22
N VAL A 144 11.86 2.06 10.76
CA VAL A 144 12.87 1.07 10.42
C VAL A 144 13.15 1.17 8.92
N VAL A 145 14.39 1.52 8.58
CA VAL A 145 14.83 1.59 7.18
C VAL A 145 15.17 0.19 6.68
N LEU A 146 14.42 -0.28 5.68
CA LEU A 146 14.48 -1.67 5.20
C LEU A 146 15.64 -1.87 4.21
N ARG A 147 16.89 -1.86 4.70
CA ARG A 147 18.09 -2.09 3.88
C ARG A 147 18.41 -3.58 3.76
N ASN A 148 18.99 -3.98 2.62
CA ASN A 148 19.43 -5.37 2.38
C ASN A 148 20.50 -5.84 3.37
N ASN A 149 21.43 -4.95 3.74
CA ASN A 149 22.57 -5.27 4.58
C ASN A 149 22.56 -4.42 5.86
N GLY A 150 23.02 -5.00 6.97
CA GLY A 150 23.17 -4.32 8.27
C GLY A 150 22.08 -4.64 9.29
N ASP A 151 22.26 -4.15 10.51
CA ASP A 151 21.26 -4.25 11.58
C ASP A 151 20.12 -3.27 11.34
N TRP A 152 18.89 -3.75 11.49
CA TRP A 152 17.70 -2.92 11.42
C TRP A 152 17.48 -2.29 12.79
N ALA A 153 18.15 -1.16 13.03
CA ALA A 153 17.98 -0.40 14.26
C ALA A 153 16.49 -0.09 14.50
N GLY A 154 15.95 -0.59 15.61
CA GLY A 154 14.54 -0.42 15.97
C GLY A 154 13.58 -1.53 15.53
N PHE A 155 14.04 -2.57 14.84
CA PHE A 155 13.20 -3.73 14.53
C PHE A 155 13.24 -4.77 15.65
N GLY A 156 12.10 -5.03 16.30
CA GLY A 156 12.02 -5.94 17.44
C GLY A 156 11.96 -7.44 17.10
N HIS A 157 12.05 -7.82 15.83
CA HIS A 157 11.86 -9.19 15.34
C HIS A 157 13.10 -9.68 14.58
N ASN A 158 13.38 -10.99 14.62
CA ASN A 158 14.56 -11.60 14.00
C ASN A 158 14.17 -12.75 13.04
N GLY A 159 15.13 -13.20 12.23
CA GLY A 159 14.98 -14.37 11.36
C GLY A 159 13.87 -14.22 10.32
N MET A 160 12.96 -15.19 10.25
CA MET A 160 11.95 -15.29 9.20
C MET A 160 11.01 -14.08 9.07
N LEU A 161 10.76 -13.33 10.16
CA LEU A 161 9.96 -12.11 10.08
C LEU A 161 10.68 -10.98 9.37
N ARG A 162 12.02 -10.92 9.50
CA ARG A 162 12.84 -9.99 8.73
C ARG A 162 12.74 -10.31 7.24
N ASP A 163 12.85 -11.58 6.87
CA ASP A 163 12.73 -12.02 5.48
C ASP A 163 11.36 -11.68 4.90
N LEU A 164 10.28 -11.91 5.66
CA LEU A 164 8.94 -11.50 5.23
C LEU A 164 8.83 -9.98 5.01
N VAL A 165 9.38 -9.17 5.91
CA VAL A 165 9.39 -7.70 5.75
C VAL A 165 10.23 -7.29 4.54
N MET A 166 11.34 -7.98 4.22
CA MET A 166 12.08 -7.75 2.99
C MET A 166 11.28 -8.12 1.74
N GLN A 167 10.55 -9.24 1.77
CA GLN A 167 9.68 -9.67 0.68
C GLN A 167 8.54 -8.67 0.45
N LEU A 168 7.95 -8.14 1.54
CA LEU A 168 6.97 -7.06 1.46
C LEU A 168 7.57 -5.79 0.84
N ARG A 169 8.79 -5.40 1.23
CA ARG A 169 9.49 -4.26 0.62
C ARG A 169 9.72 -4.49 -0.88
N ASP A 170 10.15 -5.68 -1.27
CA ASP A 170 10.40 -6.02 -2.67
C ASP A 170 9.11 -6.10 -3.48
N TYR A 171 8.03 -6.58 -2.87
CA TYR A 171 6.69 -6.43 -3.43
C TYR A 171 6.36 -4.97 -3.67
N VAL A 172 6.50 -4.08 -2.67
CA VAL A 172 6.20 -2.66 -2.82
C VAL A 172 7.05 -2.02 -3.91
N MET A 173 8.37 -2.23 -3.90
CA MET A 173 9.30 -1.53 -4.80
C MET A 173 9.31 -2.08 -6.22
N LYS A 174 9.26 -3.41 -6.36
CA LYS A 174 9.51 -4.14 -7.61
C LYS A 174 8.30 -4.92 -8.11
N GLY A 175 7.34 -5.23 -7.24
CA GLY A 175 6.18 -6.07 -7.58
C GLY A 175 6.44 -7.56 -7.46
N VAL A 176 7.57 -7.96 -6.87
CA VAL A 176 7.89 -9.36 -6.62
C VAL A 176 6.91 -9.89 -5.58
N ARG A 177 6.06 -10.83 -5.98
CA ARG A 177 5.05 -11.41 -5.09
C ARG A 177 5.68 -12.38 -4.09
N ILE A 178 4.99 -12.52 -2.96
CA ILE A 178 5.42 -13.32 -1.82
C ILE A 178 4.85 -14.73 -1.98
N ASP A 179 5.70 -15.73 -1.91
CA ASP A 179 5.24 -17.11 -1.90
C ASP A 179 4.50 -17.44 -0.59
N MET A 180 3.39 -18.18 -0.67
CA MET A 180 2.64 -18.64 0.49
C MET A 180 3.48 -19.43 1.50
N GLU A 181 4.57 -20.07 1.06
CA GLU A 181 5.51 -20.75 1.94
C GLU A 181 6.10 -19.82 3.02
N TYR A 182 6.25 -18.52 2.73
CA TYR A 182 6.69 -17.53 3.72
C TYR A 182 5.64 -17.26 4.81
N ILE A 183 4.37 -17.66 4.62
CA ILE A 183 3.31 -17.51 5.62
C ILE A 183 3.30 -18.72 6.54
N GLY A 184 4.06 -18.60 7.63
CA GLY A 184 4.19 -19.64 8.64
C GLY A 184 4.86 -20.90 8.11
N LEU A 185 6.05 -20.78 7.53
CA LEU A 185 6.91 -21.87 7.03
C LEU A 185 6.70 -23.18 7.80
N ILE A 186 6.48 -24.28 7.09
CA ILE A 186 6.34 -25.60 7.70
C ILE A 186 7.68 -25.96 8.33
N SER A 187 7.68 -26.28 9.62
CA SER A 187 8.89 -26.72 10.31
C SER A 187 9.46 -27.96 9.62
N PRO A 188 10.77 -28.05 9.37
CA PRO A 188 11.41 -29.26 8.82
C PRO A 188 11.13 -30.52 9.66
N LEU A 189 10.77 -30.33 10.93
CA LEU A 189 10.42 -31.41 11.87
C LEU A 189 8.94 -31.84 11.78
N GLY A 190 8.17 -31.31 10.83
CA GLY A 190 6.87 -31.81 10.39
C GLY A 190 5.68 -31.65 11.36
N LYS A 191 5.89 -31.02 12.53
CA LYS A 191 4.86 -30.97 13.59
C LYS A 191 4.16 -29.62 13.79
N SER A 192 4.69 -28.53 13.22
CA SER A 192 4.14 -27.18 13.42
C SER A 192 4.67 -26.19 12.38
N ASN A 193 4.04 -25.01 12.31
CA ASN A 193 4.64 -23.88 11.59
C ASN A 193 5.75 -23.23 12.44
N ALA A 194 6.77 -22.72 11.77
CA ALA A 194 7.95 -22.12 12.40
C ALA A 194 7.62 -20.83 13.19
N TRP A 195 6.43 -20.27 12.97
CA TRP A 195 5.90 -19.10 13.70
C TRP A 195 5.30 -19.47 15.07
N GLY A 196 5.04 -20.75 15.30
CA GLY A 196 4.42 -21.26 16.53
C GLY A 196 2.94 -20.88 16.66
N TYR A 197 2.26 -20.54 15.57
CA TYR A 197 0.82 -20.30 15.58
C TYR A 197 0.09 -21.63 15.79
N PRO A 198 -1.06 -21.66 16.49
CA PRO A 198 -1.98 -22.80 16.42
C PRO A 198 -2.32 -23.13 14.96
N GLN A 199 -2.48 -24.42 14.63
CA GLN A 199 -2.66 -24.86 13.25
C GLN A 199 -3.90 -24.22 12.61
N ASP A 200 -5.03 -24.20 13.32
CA ASP A 200 -6.28 -23.59 12.86
C ASP A 200 -6.12 -22.08 12.58
N GLN A 201 -5.37 -21.38 13.43
CA GLN A 201 -5.08 -19.95 13.26
C GLN A 201 -4.13 -19.70 12.08
N MET A 202 -3.16 -20.60 11.84
CA MET A 202 -2.28 -20.53 10.67
C MET A 202 -3.05 -20.78 9.37
N GLU A 203 -3.96 -21.74 9.36
CA GLU A 203 -4.81 -22.03 8.20
C GLU A 203 -5.70 -20.82 7.85
N LYS A 204 -6.36 -20.21 8.83
CA LYS A 204 -7.14 -18.96 8.63
C LYS A 204 -6.27 -17.81 8.14
N CYS A 205 -5.07 -17.66 8.68
CA CYS A 205 -4.11 -16.64 8.24
C CYS A 205 -3.75 -16.83 6.75
N ARG A 206 -3.46 -18.06 6.32
CA ARG A 206 -3.13 -18.37 4.91
C ARG A 206 -4.33 -18.16 3.99
N GLN A 207 -5.53 -18.56 4.41
CA GLN A 207 -6.76 -18.33 3.65
C GLN A 207 -7.07 -16.84 3.47
N ALA A 208 -6.83 -16.01 4.49
CA ALA A 208 -6.96 -14.57 4.36
C ALA A 208 -5.85 -13.98 3.47
N ALA A 209 -4.61 -14.44 3.63
CA ALA A 209 -3.47 -13.95 2.86
C ALA A 209 -3.60 -14.22 1.36
N VAL A 210 -4.06 -15.41 0.94
CA VAL A 210 -4.16 -15.78 -0.49
C VAL A 210 -5.12 -14.88 -1.29
N MET A 211 -6.00 -14.15 -0.60
CA MET A 211 -6.90 -13.18 -1.20
C MET A 211 -6.25 -11.81 -1.45
N LEU A 212 -4.96 -11.66 -1.16
CA LEU A 212 -4.22 -10.40 -1.35
C LEU A 212 -3.33 -10.44 -2.60
N PRO A 213 -3.32 -9.39 -3.44
CA PRO A 213 -2.48 -9.30 -4.64
C PRO A 213 -0.95 -9.37 -4.40
N CYS A 214 -0.51 -9.26 -3.14
CA CYS A 214 0.89 -9.45 -2.76
C CYS A 214 1.35 -10.91 -2.77
N MET A 215 0.41 -11.86 -2.74
CA MET A 215 0.74 -13.28 -2.73
C MET A 215 0.91 -13.84 -4.15
N ALA A 216 1.90 -14.69 -4.35
CA ALA A 216 2.16 -15.32 -5.65
C ALA A 216 0.98 -16.20 -6.09
N GLN A 217 0.33 -16.84 -5.14
CA GLN A 217 -0.86 -17.69 -5.31
C GLN A 217 -2.18 -16.89 -5.33
N PHE A 218 -2.12 -15.56 -5.48
CA PHE A 218 -3.30 -14.69 -5.40
C PHE A 218 -4.48 -15.22 -6.23
N GLN A 219 -5.59 -15.47 -5.54
CA GLN A 219 -6.84 -15.88 -6.17
C GLN A 219 -7.73 -14.66 -6.31
N SER A 220 -7.81 -14.11 -7.53
CA SER A 220 -8.76 -13.03 -7.81
C SER A 220 -10.18 -13.54 -7.59
N PRO A 221 -11.04 -12.83 -6.83
CA PRO A 221 -12.44 -13.22 -6.66
C PRO A 221 -13.21 -13.31 -7.98
N ASN A 222 -12.71 -12.69 -9.05
CA ASN A 222 -13.34 -12.66 -10.37
C ASN A 222 -12.65 -13.58 -11.40
N GLY A 223 -11.76 -14.49 -10.96
CA GLY A 223 -11.10 -15.46 -11.86
C GLY A 223 -10.11 -14.86 -12.87
N VAL A 224 -9.85 -13.55 -12.81
CA VAL A 224 -8.82 -12.92 -13.65
C VAL A 224 -7.45 -13.38 -13.15
N ARG A 225 -6.84 -14.32 -13.88
CA ARG A 225 -5.44 -14.69 -13.68
C ARG A 225 -4.58 -13.44 -13.85
N ALA A 226 -3.69 -13.22 -12.88
CA ALA A 226 -2.59 -12.31 -13.08
C ALA A 226 -1.77 -12.79 -14.28
N ALA A 227 -1.66 -11.94 -15.30
CA ALA A 227 -0.64 -12.09 -16.33
C ALA A 227 0.75 -11.84 -15.74
#